data_AF-A0A7H4LTD1-F1
#
_entry.id   AF-A0A7H4LTD1-F1
#
_cell.length_a   1.000
_cell.length_b   1.000
_cell.length_c   1.000
_cell.angle_alpha   90.00
_cell.angle_beta   90.00
_cell.angle_gamma   90.00
#
_symmetry.space_group_name_H-M   'P 1'
#
loop_
_entity.id
_entity.type
_entity.pdbx_description
1 polymer ?
#
loop_
_entity_poly.entity_id
_entity_poly.type
_entity_poly.pdbx_seq_one_letter_code
_entity_poly.pdbx_strand_id
1 'polypeptide(L)' 'MSDAPSYSPPVAVGAVMVGGTVSRVVTSNHDDYQPGDWVLGYGGWQDYELSDAAGW' A
#
# COMPACT_ATOMS: atom_id res chain seq x y z
N MET A 1 0.27 19.37 -11.85
CA MET A 1 0.31 17.99 -12.40
C MET A 1 -0.43 18.01 -13.72
N SER A 2 0.12 17.36 -14.76
CA SER A 2 -0.43 17.36 -16.13
C SER A 2 -0.85 15.94 -16.48
N ASP A 3 -1.99 15.76 -17.15
CA ASP A 3 -2.43 14.46 -17.70
C ASP A 3 -1.69 14.08 -18.99
N ALA A 4 -0.56 14.73 -19.28
CA ALA A 4 0.33 14.33 -20.36
C ALA A 4 0.88 12.91 -20.13
N PRO A 5 1.21 12.17 -21.21
CA PRO A 5 1.77 10.82 -21.09
C PRO A 5 2.96 10.77 -20.12
N SER A 6 2.83 9.91 -19.13
CA SER A 6 3.84 9.63 -18.10
C SER A 6 4.06 8.11 -18.04
N TYR A 7 5.21 7.68 -17.52
CA TYR A 7 5.49 6.25 -17.30
C TYR A 7 4.52 5.61 -16.29
N SER A 8 3.88 6.44 -15.46
CA SER A 8 2.85 6.06 -14.50
C SER A 8 1.63 6.97 -14.68
N PRO A 9 0.40 6.41 -14.63
CA PRO A 9 -0.83 7.20 -14.63
C PRO A 9 -0.85 8.24 -13.50
N PRO A 10 -1.52 9.39 -13.70
CA PRO A 10 -1.71 10.37 -12.63
C PRO A 10 -2.57 9.78 -11.50
N VAL A 11 -2.28 10.17 -10.27
CA VAL A 11 -3.11 9.83 -9.10
C VAL A 11 -4.39 10.66 -9.16
N ALA A 12 -5.54 10.00 -9.11
CA ALA A 12 -6.83 10.68 -9.12
C ALA A 12 -7.01 11.58 -7.88
N VAL A 13 -7.66 12.73 -8.05
CA VAL A 13 -7.98 13.63 -6.93
C VAL A 13 -8.86 12.89 -5.92
N GLY A 14 -8.46 12.90 -4.65
CA GLY A 14 -9.15 12.21 -3.56
C GLY A 14 -8.78 10.74 -3.39
N ALA A 15 -7.96 10.16 -4.28
CA ALA A 15 -7.38 8.85 -4.07
C ALA A 15 -6.23 8.91 -3.05
N VAL A 16 -5.91 7.77 -2.43
CA VAL A 16 -4.71 7.62 -1.59
C VAL A 16 -3.47 7.86 -2.43
N MET A 17 -2.55 8.67 -1.93
CA MET A 17 -1.31 8.96 -2.66
C MET A 17 -0.44 7.70 -2.72
N VAL A 18 0.03 7.33 -3.92
CA VAL A 18 0.85 6.12 -4.12
C VAL A 18 2.23 6.26 -3.49
N GLY A 19 2.79 5.14 -3.03
CA GLY A 19 4.14 5.07 -2.48
C GLY A 19 4.41 3.72 -1.81
N GLY A 20 5.68 3.32 -1.79
CA GLY A 20 6.13 2.16 -1.01
C GLY A 20 6.19 2.49 0.48
N THR A 21 5.86 1.52 1.32
CA THR A 21 5.80 1.66 2.79
C THR A 21 6.48 0.48 3.47
N VAL A 22 7.11 0.73 4.63
CA VAL A 22 7.48 -0.34 5.56
C VAL A 22 6.51 -0.23 6.73
N SER A 23 5.70 -1.26 6.91
CA SER A 23 4.53 -1.24 7.78
C SER A 23 4.61 -2.39 8.77
N ARG A 24 3.91 -2.25 9.90
CA ARG A 24 3.78 -3.32 10.89
C ARG A 24 2.38 -3.91 10.82
N VAL A 25 2.27 -5.24 10.74
CA VAL A 25 0.98 -5.94 10.78
C VAL A 25 0.31 -5.67 12.13
N VAL A 26 -0.89 -5.10 12.11
CA VAL A 26 -1.65 -4.81 13.34
C VAL A 26 -2.60 -5.95 13.69
N THR A 27 -3.25 -6.51 12.67
CA THR A 27 -4.15 -7.67 12.74
C THR A 27 -3.98 -8.49 11.47
N SER A 28 -4.09 -9.82 11.56
CA SER A 28 -4.00 -10.70 10.39
C SER A 28 -4.99 -11.85 10.49
N ASN A 29 -5.56 -12.20 9.35
CA ASN A 29 -6.33 -13.42 9.11
C ASN A 29 -5.61 -14.34 8.11
N HIS A 30 -4.31 -14.14 7.90
CA HIS A 30 -3.46 -14.89 6.98
C HIS A 30 -2.39 -15.66 7.77
N ASP A 31 -2.18 -16.94 7.47
CA ASP A 31 -1.28 -17.79 8.26
C ASP A 31 0.19 -17.35 8.20
N ASP A 32 0.62 -16.82 7.06
CA ASP A 32 2.02 -16.40 6.84
C ASP A 32 2.39 -15.04 7.43
N TYR A 33 1.42 -14.23 7.88
CA TYR A 33 1.67 -12.88 8.41
C TYR A 33 1.04 -12.76 9.78
N GLN A 34 1.82 -12.41 10.79
CA GLN A 34 1.37 -12.34 12.17
C GLN A 34 1.43 -10.89 12.69
N PRO A 35 0.54 -10.51 13.63
CA PRO A 35 0.63 -9.21 14.28
C PRO A 35 2.03 -8.93 14.84
N GLY A 36 2.58 -7.77 14.49
CA GLY A 36 3.94 -7.36 14.85
C GLY A 36 4.98 -7.54 13.75
N ASP A 37 4.70 -8.34 12.72
CA ASP A 37 5.61 -8.52 11.58
C ASP A 37 5.80 -7.21 10.82
N TRP A 38 7.02 -7.01 10.32
CA TRP A 38 7.36 -5.90 9.44
C TRP A 38 7.28 -6.35 7.99
N VAL A 39 6.55 -5.60 7.18
CA VAL A 39 6.31 -5.91 5.76
C VAL A 39 6.65 -4.70 4.90
N LEU A 40 7.22 -4.96 3.73
CA LEU A 40 7.33 -3.97 2.66
C LEU A 40 6.04 -4.02 1.85
N GLY A 41 5.39 -2.88 1.64
CA GLY A 41 4.16 -2.79 0.87
C GLY A 41 4.02 -1.56 0.01
N TYR A 42 2.89 -1.50 -0.70
CA TYR A 42 2.56 -0.42 -1.64
C TYR A 42 1.17 0.17 -1.39
N GLY A 43 0.69 0.13 -0.15
CA GLY A 43 -0.60 0.71 0.27
C GLY A 43 -0.73 2.21 0.19
N GLY A 44 0.32 2.92 -0.20
CA GLY A 44 0.32 4.38 -0.29
C GLY A 44 0.37 5.09 1.06
N TRP A 45 0.18 6.40 1.02
CA TRP A 45 0.34 7.29 2.17
C TRP A 45 -0.97 7.41 2.95
N GLN A 46 -1.09 6.56 3.95
CA GLN A 46 -2.19 6.50 4.90
C GLN A 46 -1.73 5.75 6.15
N ASP A 47 -2.45 5.92 7.26
CA ASP A 47 -2.07 5.29 8.54
C ASP A 47 -2.26 3.77 8.53
N TYR A 48 -3.22 3.26 7.74
CA TYR A 48 -3.58 1.85 7.67
C TYR A 48 -3.94 1.42 6.24
N GLU A 49 -3.59 0.18 5.91
CA GLU A 49 -3.95 -0.50 4.67
C GLU A 49 -4.61 -1.84 5.02
N LEU A 50 -5.61 -2.25 4.23
CA LEU A 50 -6.09 -3.62 4.21
C LEU A 50 -5.46 -4.32 3.00
N SER A 51 -4.65 -5.34 3.25
CA SER A 51 -4.03 -6.16 2.20
C SER A 51 -4.64 -7.57 2.23
N ASP A 52 -4.83 -8.16 1.06
CA ASP A 52 -5.19 -9.57 0.89
C ASP A 52 -3.96 -10.49 0.84
N ALA A 53 -2.75 -9.93 1.02
CA ALA A 53 -1.46 -10.59 0.89
C ALA A 53 -1.21 -11.25 -0.48
N ALA A 54 -2.01 -10.93 -1.51
CA ALA A 54 -1.88 -11.50 -2.84
C ALA A 54 -0.87 -10.72 -3.67
N GLY A 55 0.38 -11.17 -3.65
CA GLY A 55 1.44 -10.68 -4.52
C GLY A 55 2.20 -9.50 -3.91
N TRP A 56 3.42 -9.81 -3.49
CA TRP A 56 4.47 -8.85 -3.15
C TRP A 56 5.63 -9.01 -4.13
#